data_AF-A0A7V6RIF3-F1
#
_entry.id   AF-A0A7V6RIF3-F1
#
_cell.length_a   1.000
_cell.length_b   1.000
_cell.length_c   1.000
_cell.angle_alpha   90.00
_cell.angle_beta   90.00
_cell.angle_gamma   90.00
#
_symmetry.space_group_name_H-M   'P 1'
#
loop_
_entity.id
_entity.type
_entity.pdbx_description
1 polymer ?
#
loop_
_entity_poly.entity_id
_entity_poly.type
_entity_poly.pdbx_seq_one_letter_code
_entity_poly.pdbx_strand_id
1 'polypeptide(L)'
;MIKFIVNLFLIYNFISHSCFTNFFENPIIKDTLQVKEIDEGYLIYIDNVNIIKLVNDSINVTYLILHDKNKVKLDFYIIPPYLTGTYLLNLNEFGKVLALESYPVGTSGLSANIINVSLIFLAKNFKVLSYNSFNGGINLLFINNNKFLLNIYDYNGIDDNGNIKYCLNIFELTKDSFKRTDSLTKCYIYTEDKQLKFYDRCNCSTLYKPYVLSRE
;
A
#
# COMPACT_ATOMS: atom_id res chain seq x y z
N MET A 1 26.55 0.62 -63.21
CA MET A 1 25.12 0.87 -63.48
C MET A 1 24.40 0.96 -62.13
N ILE A 2 24.16 2.19 -61.66
CA ILE A 2 23.50 2.49 -60.38
C ILE A 2 22.02 2.68 -60.68
N LYS A 3 21.13 2.01 -59.94
CA LYS A 3 19.72 2.39 -59.81
C LYS A 3 19.32 2.35 -58.34
N PHE A 4 19.08 3.54 -57.82
CA PHE A 4 18.35 3.83 -56.59
C PHE A 4 16.88 3.47 -56.76
N ILE A 5 16.27 2.89 -55.72
CA ILE A 5 14.90 3.23 -55.29
C ILE A 5 14.97 3.50 -53.78
N VAL A 6 14.21 4.51 -53.38
CA VAL A 6 14.33 5.36 -52.19
C VAL A 6 13.19 5.08 -51.20
N ASN A 7 13.53 5.14 -49.90
CA ASN A 7 12.71 5.42 -48.70
C ASN A 7 11.44 4.61 -48.39
N LEU A 8 11.39 4.03 -47.18
CA LEU A 8 10.66 4.66 -46.07
C LEU A 8 11.15 4.14 -44.71
N PHE A 9 11.53 5.09 -43.86
CA PHE A 9 11.55 5.08 -42.39
C PHE A 9 11.09 3.80 -41.66
N LEU A 10 12.00 3.23 -40.87
CA LEU A 10 11.88 3.21 -39.41
C LEU A 10 13.24 2.83 -38.80
N ILE A 11 14.04 3.85 -38.52
CA ILE A 11 14.91 3.82 -37.36
C ILE A 11 13.96 3.82 -36.17
N TYR A 12 13.75 2.67 -35.55
CA TYR A 12 13.48 2.63 -34.12
C TYR A 12 14.46 1.66 -33.48
N ASN A 13 15.62 2.24 -33.20
CA ASN A 13 16.52 1.96 -32.10
C ASN A 13 16.21 0.69 -31.29
N PHE A 14 17.21 -0.18 -31.26
CA PHE A 14 17.72 -0.77 -30.03
C PHE A 14 17.54 0.18 -28.82
N ILE A 15 16.43 0.09 -28.10
CA ILE A 15 16.32 0.56 -26.71
C ILE A 15 15.51 -0.48 -25.95
N SER A 16 16.22 -1.10 -25.01
CA SER A 16 15.73 -1.86 -23.86
C SER A 16 14.87 -3.09 -24.15
N HIS A 17 15.53 -4.22 -24.42
CA HIS A 17 15.34 -5.37 -23.54
C HIS A 17 15.78 -4.96 -22.13
N SER A 18 14.97 -4.16 -21.44
CA SER A 18 15.05 -4.12 -20.00
C SER A 18 14.38 -5.41 -19.56
N CYS A 19 15.18 -6.48 -19.41
CA CYS A 19 14.98 -7.38 -18.29
C CYS A 19 14.78 -6.46 -17.08
N PHE A 20 13.51 -6.28 -16.69
CA PHE A 20 13.18 -5.57 -15.48
C PHE A 20 13.69 -6.47 -14.36
N THR A 21 14.92 -6.16 -13.93
CA THR A 21 15.49 -6.61 -12.67
C THR A 21 14.44 -6.41 -11.58
N ASN A 22 14.21 -7.44 -10.78
CA ASN A 22 13.29 -7.44 -9.63
C ASN A 22 13.23 -6.06 -8.96
N PHE A 23 12.10 -5.37 -9.10
CA PHE A 23 11.89 -4.01 -8.57
C PHE A 23 11.70 -3.96 -7.04
N PHE A 24 12.18 -5.00 -6.33
CA PHE A 24 12.08 -5.14 -4.87
C PHE A 24 13.42 -4.96 -4.15
N GLU A 25 14.47 -4.44 -4.81
CA GLU A 25 15.73 -4.13 -4.14
C GLU A 25 15.86 -2.64 -3.81
N ASN A 26 15.00 -2.20 -2.90
CA ASN A 26 15.46 -1.34 -1.82
C ASN A 26 14.76 -1.87 -0.57
N PRO A 27 15.41 -2.73 0.23
CA PRO A 27 14.79 -3.24 1.43
C PRO A 27 14.62 -2.08 2.40
N ILE A 28 13.43 -1.50 2.40
CA ILE A 28 12.99 -0.74 3.55
C ILE A 28 12.97 -1.75 4.69
N ILE A 29 13.72 -1.43 5.74
CA ILE A 29 13.67 -2.17 6.99
C ILE A 29 12.25 -1.95 7.53
N LYS A 30 11.37 -2.93 7.28
CA LYS A 30 10.08 -3.02 7.95
C LYS A 30 10.40 -3.39 9.39
N ASP A 31 10.24 -2.46 10.32
CA ASP A 31 10.25 -2.79 11.73
C ASP A 31 8.92 -3.51 12.03
N THR A 32 8.91 -4.83 11.83
CA THR A 32 7.77 -5.65 12.18
C THR A 32 7.54 -5.50 13.68
N LEU A 33 6.33 -5.07 14.04
CA LEU A 33 6.00 -4.83 15.44
C LEU A 33 5.64 -6.14 16.13
N GLN A 34 5.93 -6.21 17.42
CA GLN A 34 5.43 -7.30 18.24
C GLN A 34 3.92 -7.15 18.38
N VAL A 35 3.20 -8.25 18.17
CA VAL A 35 1.76 -8.33 18.31
C VAL A 35 1.41 -9.42 19.33
N LYS A 36 0.45 -9.14 20.20
CA LYS A 36 -0.10 -10.10 21.16
C LYS A 36 -1.61 -10.14 21.02
N GLU A 37 -2.17 -11.33 20.83
CA GLU A 37 -3.60 -11.56 20.87
C GLU A 37 -4.16 -11.35 22.28
N ILE A 38 -5.38 -10.80 22.35
CA ILE A 38 -6.14 -10.60 23.58
C ILE A 38 -7.61 -10.94 23.34
N ASP A 39 -8.36 -11.09 24.43
CA ASP A 39 -9.82 -11.14 24.36
C ASP A 39 -10.28 -9.85 23.65
N GLU A 40 -11.02 -10.02 22.54
CA GLU A 40 -11.55 -8.95 21.67
C GLU A 40 -10.57 -8.28 20.69
N GLY A 41 -9.36 -8.82 20.48
CA GLY A 41 -8.50 -8.38 19.36
C GLY A 41 -6.99 -8.53 19.57
N TYR A 42 -6.24 -7.44 19.38
CA TYR A 42 -4.79 -7.44 19.42
C TYR A 42 -4.21 -6.26 20.21
N LEU A 43 -3.07 -6.49 20.86
CA LEU A 43 -2.13 -5.47 21.33
C LEU A 43 -0.95 -5.39 20.37
N ILE A 44 -0.66 -4.19 19.89
CA ILE A 44 0.48 -3.89 19.00
C ILE A 44 1.46 -3.03 19.80
N TYR A 45 2.66 -3.55 20.00
CA TYR A 45 3.73 -2.87 20.72
C TYR A 45 4.54 -2.04 19.74
N ILE A 46 4.40 -0.72 19.82
CA ILE A 46 5.15 0.23 19.00
C ILE A 46 6.59 0.33 19.51
N ASP A 47 6.74 0.35 20.83
CA ASP A 47 8.00 0.26 21.57
C ASP A 47 7.70 -0.29 22.98
N ASN A 48 8.67 -0.22 23.89
CA ASN A 48 8.55 -0.75 25.25
C ASN A 48 7.52 0.00 26.12
N VAL A 49 7.04 1.17 25.69
CA VAL A 49 6.15 2.06 26.45
C VAL A 49 4.81 2.25 25.73
N ASN A 50 4.85 2.39 24.40
CA ASN A 50 3.70 2.73 23.58
C ASN A 50 3.02 1.47 23.03
N ILE A 51 1.75 1.29 23.37
CA ILE A 51 0.91 0.19 22.92
C ILE A 51 -0.32 0.75 22.22
N ILE A 52 -0.66 0.16 21.08
CA ILE A 52 -1.90 0.39 20.36
C ILE A 52 -2.77 -0.85 20.51
N LYS A 53 -4.07 -0.66 20.67
CA LYS A 53 -5.03 -1.78 20.70
C LYS A 53 -5.85 -1.81 19.43
N LEU A 54 -6.03 -2.99 18.86
CA LEU A 54 -7.10 -3.26 17.91
C LEU A 54 -8.18 -4.00 18.70
N VAL A 55 -9.37 -3.42 18.78
CA VAL A 55 -10.51 -4.05 19.46
C VAL A 55 -11.72 -4.11 18.55
N ASN A 56 -12.44 -5.21 18.64
CA ASN A 56 -13.67 -5.44 17.91
C ASN A 56 -14.88 -5.05 18.77
N ASP A 57 -15.85 -4.34 18.19
CA ASP A 57 -17.13 -4.12 18.84
C ASP A 57 -18.12 -5.26 18.55
N SER A 58 -19.29 -5.19 19.19
CA SER A 58 -20.36 -6.18 19.05
C SER A 58 -21.05 -6.18 17.68
N ILE A 59 -20.72 -5.25 16.79
CA ILE A 59 -21.34 -5.06 15.46
C ILE A 59 -20.31 -5.36 14.35
N ASN A 60 -19.23 -6.08 14.67
CA ASN A 60 -18.15 -6.41 13.75
C ASN A 60 -17.44 -5.17 13.16
N VAL A 61 -17.20 -4.15 13.99
CA VAL A 61 -16.35 -3.01 13.65
C VAL A 61 -15.04 -3.11 14.41
N THR A 62 -13.92 -2.85 13.73
CA THR A 62 -12.61 -2.76 14.39
C THR A 62 -12.26 -1.31 14.70
N TYR A 63 -11.85 -1.06 15.94
CA TYR A 63 -11.31 0.21 16.39
C TYR A 63 -9.83 0.08 16.73
N LEU A 64 -9.03 1.01 16.23
CA LEU A 64 -7.68 1.26 16.67
C LEU A 64 -7.72 2.26 17.83
N ILE A 65 -7.35 1.80 19.03
CA ILE A 65 -7.24 2.62 20.23
C ILE A 65 -5.77 3.00 20.43
N LEU A 66 -5.51 4.30 20.32
CA LEU A 66 -4.18 4.88 20.51
C LEU A 66 -3.83 5.03 22.00
N HIS A 67 -2.57 5.36 22.26
CA HIS A 67 -2.06 5.61 23.61
C HIS A 67 -2.82 6.72 24.35
N ASP A 68 -3.24 7.78 23.66
CA ASP A 68 -4.04 8.88 24.21
C ASP A 68 -5.54 8.53 24.39
N LYS A 69 -5.90 7.26 24.20
CA LYS A 69 -7.27 6.71 24.23
C LYS A 69 -8.18 7.19 23.11
N ASN A 70 -7.68 7.94 22.13
CA ASN A 70 -8.44 8.22 20.93
C ASN A 70 -8.72 6.94 20.16
N LYS A 71 -9.92 6.87 19.58
CA LYS A 71 -10.39 5.71 18.82
C LYS A 71 -10.51 6.08 17.34
N VAL A 72 -9.88 5.29 16.48
CA VAL A 72 -10.03 5.38 15.02
C VAL A 72 -10.80 4.16 14.56
N LYS A 73 -11.95 4.39 13.92
CA LYS A 73 -12.71 3.31 13.27
C LYS A 73 -11.97 2.90 12.00
N LEU A 74 -11.65 1.61 11.87
CA LEU A 74 -11.06 1.07 10.65
C LEU A 74 -12.16 0.66 9.66
N ASP A 75 -11.82 0.70 8.38
CA ASP A 75 -12.69 0.29 7.26
C ASP A 75 -12.84 -1.23 7.18
N PHE A 76 -11.87 -1.98 7.74
CA PHE A 76 -11.87 -3.45 7.72
C PHE A 76 -12.10 -4.03 9.11
N TYR A 77 -12.83 -5.15 9.14
CA TYR A 77 -12.95 -5.98 10.32
C TYR A 77 -11.76 -6.92 10.43
N ILE A 78 -11.02 -6.83 11.53
CA ILE A 78 -9.78 -7.57 11.79
C ILE A 78 -9.91 -8.28 13.14
N ILE A 79 -9.87 -9.61 13.16
CA ILE A 79 -9.93 -10.44 14.38
C ILE A 79 -8.77 -11.45 14.39
N PRO A 80 -8.34 -11.95 15.56
CA PRO A 80 -7.49 -13.14 15.66
C PRO A 80 -7.99 -14.32 14.82
N PRO A 81 -7.14 -15.00 14.01
CA PRO A 81 -5.71 -14.75 13.72
C PRO A 81 -5.46 -14.01 12.38
N TYR A 82 -6.43 -13.24 11.88
CA TYR A 82 -6.43 -12.69 10.52
C TYR A 82 -5.47 -11.51 10.30
N LEU A 83 -4.87 -10.92 11.33
CA LEU A 83 -3.80 -9.94 11.19
C LEU A 83 -2.51 -10.63 10.75
N THR A 84 -2.04 -10.34 9.54
CA THR A 84 -0.92 -11.05 8.89
C THR A 84 0.38 -10.28 8.94
N GLY A 85 0.30 -8.95 9.02
CA GLY A 85 1.45 -8.08 9.02
C GLY A 85 1.17 -6.81 9.80
N THR A 86 2.17 -6.35 10.54
CA THR A 86 2.10 -5.08 11.24
C THR A 86 3.50 -4.49 11.31
N TYR A 87 3.67 -3.31 10.74
CA TYR A 87 4.98 -2.67 10.67
C TYR A 87 4.88 -1.16 10.81
N LEU A 88 5.94 -0.59 11.36
CA LEU A 88 6.09 0.84 11.52
C LEU A 88 7.15 1.35 10.58
N LEU A 89 6.80 2.37 9.81
CA LEU A 89 7.70 3.04 8.89
C LEU A 89 8.07 4.38 9.51
N ASN A 90 9.31 4.51 9.95
CA ASN A 90 9.82 5.77 10.47
C ASN A 90 10.19 6.70 9.31
N LEU A 91 9.40 7.76 9.11
CA LEU A 91 9.60 8.72 8.04
C LEU A 91 10.42 9.93 8.52
N ASN A 92 11.51 9.70 9.24
CA ASN A 92 12.42 10.74 9.77
C ASN A 92 11.68 11.98 10.31
N GLU A 93 11.88 13.16 9.69
CA GLU A 93 11.31 14.42 10.13
C GLU A 93 9.79 14.56 9.92
N PHE A 94 9.20 13.67 9.13
CA PHE A 94 7.83 13.80 8.62
C PHE A 94 6.80 13.14 9.56
N GLY A 95 7.20 12.06 10.26
CA GLY A 95 6.34 11.31 11.16
C GLY A 95 6.59 9.81 11.05
N LYS A 96 5.54 9.03 11.26
CA LYS A 96 5.56 7.57 11.14
C LYS A 96 4.33 7.08 10.39
N VAL A 97 4.42 5.92 9.75
CA VAL A 97 3.26 5.23 9.17
C VAL A 97 3.16 3.87 9.79
N LEU A 98 2.09 3.63 10.52
CA LEU A 98 1.71 2.30 10.97
C LEU A 98 0.90 1.66 9.85
N ALA A 99 1.36 0.50 9.38
CA ALA A 99 0.65 -0.30 8.40
C ALA A 99 0.17 -1.60 9.06
N LEU A 100 -1.11 -1.91 8.85
CA LEU A 100 -1.73 -3.16 9.27
C LEU A 100 -2.15 -3.91 8.02
N GLU A 101 -1.72 -5.15 7.89
CA GLU A 101 -2.09 -6.07 6.83
C GLU A 101 -2.88 -7.22 7.44
N SER A 102 -4.03 -7.55 6.87
CA SER A 102 -4.86 -8.66 7.34
C SER A 102 -5.49 -9.41 6.18
N TYR A 103 -5.83 -10.68 6.41
CA TYR A 103 -6.74 -11.37 5.51
C TYR A 103 -8.18 -10.90 5.71
N PRO A 104 -9.03 -10.93 4.67
CA PRO A 104 -10.44 -10.62 4.82
C PRO A 104 -11.16 -11.76 5.56
N VAL A 105 -12.07 -11.40 6.46
CA VAL A 105 -12.84 -12.38 7.24
C VAL A 105 -13.95 -12.96 6.37
N GLY A 106 -14.08 -14.29 6.34
CA GLY A 106 -15.18 -14.99 5.67
C GLY A 106 -15.09 -15.05 4.15
N THR A 107 -13.98 -14.61 3.54
CA THR A 107 -13.75 -14.75 2.10
C THR A 107 -13.22 -16.12 1.72
N SER A 108 -13.51 -16.56 0.49
CA SER A 108 -13.08 -17.85 -0.05
C SER A 108 -12.55 -17.71 -1.49
N GLY A 109 -11.91 -18.78 -1.99
CA GLY A 109 -11.31 -18.80 -3.32
C GLY A 109 -10.21 -17.74 -3.49
N LEU A 110 -10.09 -17.17 -4.70
CA LEU A 110 -9.06 -16.17 -5.01
C LEU A 110 -9.17 -14.90 -4.15
N SER A 111 -10.37 -14.56 -3.69
CA SER A 111 -10.58 -13.38 -2.84
C SER A 111 -9.92 -13.48 -1.46
N ALA A 112 -9.70 -14.71 -0.96
CA ALA A 112 -9.00 -14.94 0.31
C ALA A 112 -7.49 -14.61 0.22
N ASN A 113 -6.94 -14.54 -0.99
CA ASN A 113 -5.54 -14.17 -1.22
C ASN A 113 -5.33 -12.65 -1.32
N ILE A 114 -6.41 -11.86 -1.29
CA ILE A 114 -6.33 -10.40 -1.32
C ILE A 114 -6.13 -9.92 0.11
N ILE A 115 -5.08 -9.14 0.36
CA ILE A 115 -4.78 -8.59 1.69
C ILE A 115 -5.55 -7.29 1.88
N ASN A 116 -6.17 -7.10 3.04
CA ASN A 116 -6.67 -5.80 3.48
C ASN A 116 -5.51 -5.00 4.07
N VAL A 117 -5.33 -3.75 3.63
CA VAL A 117 -4.28 -2.87 4.14
C VAL A 117 -4.89 -1.64 4.79
N SER A 118 -4.45 -1.33 6.01
CA SER A 118 -4.78 -0.12 6.75
C SER A 118 -3.51 0.67 7.01
N LEU A 119 -3.43 1.89 6.47
CA LEU A 119 -2.33 2.83 6.67
C LEU A 119 -2.76 3.94 7.60
N ILE A 120 -2.10 4.04 8.75
CA ILE A 120 -2.33 5.05 9.76
C ILE A 120 -1.09 5.96 9.81
N PHE A 121 -1.26 7.21 9.44
CA PHE A 121 -0.19 8.21 9.48
C PHE A 121 -0.18 8.87 10.85
N LEU A 122 0.99 8.87 11.46
CA LEU A 122 1.21 9.32 12.82
C LEU A 122 2.20 10.48 12.83
N ALA A 123 1.93 11.50 13.65
CA ALA A 123 2.92 12.50 14.00
C ALA A 123 4.04 11.87 14.85
N LYS A 124 5.14 12.62 15.07
CA LYS A 124 6.26 12.16 15.91
C LYS A 124 5.83 11.75 17.33
N ASN A 125 4.78 12.39 17.86
CA ASN A 125 4.18 12.10 19.16
C ASN A 125 3.04 11.07 19.10
N PHE A 126 2.93 10.28 18.02
CA PHE A 126 1.91 9.24 17.81
C PHE A 126 0.45 9.72 17.69
N LYS A 127 0.20 11.02 17.56
CA LYS A 127 -1.12 11.53 17.18
C LYS A 127 -1.45 11.11 15.74
N VAL A 128 -2.66 10.60 15.51
CA VAL A 128 -3.14 10.29 14.15
C VAL A 128 -3.34 11.57 13.35
N LEU A 129 -2.72 11.61 12.18
CA LEU A 129 -2.81 12.68 11.19
C LEU A 129 -3.80 12.33 10.09
N SER A 130 -3.73 11.09 9.61
CA SER A 130 -4.57 10.58 8.53
C SER A 130 -4.67 9.08 8.57
N TYR A 131 -5.67 8.56 7.86
CA TYR A 131 -5.94 7.14 7.74
C TYR A 131 -6.39 6.80 6.32
N ASN A 132 -5.97 5.64 5.83
CA ASN A 132 -6.38 5.09 4.55
C ASN A 132 -6.50 3.57 4.60
N SER A 133 -7.43 3.02 3.82
CA SER A 133 -7.59 1.59 3.66
C SER A 133 -7.97 1.19 2.26
N PHE A 134 -7.46 0.04 1.84
CA PHE A 134 -7.65 -0.53 0.51
C PHE A 134 -7.35 -2.03 0.54
N ASN A 135 -7.72 -2.72 -0.53
CA ASN A 135 -7.45 -4.14 -0.71
C ASN A 135 -6.23 -4.26 -1.63
N GLY A 136 -5.17 -4.96 -1.23
CA GLY A 136 -3.99 -5.21 -2.06
C GLY A 136 -2.71 -5.11 -1.26
N GLY A 137 -1.74 -4.32 -1.73
CA GLY A 137 -0.43 -4.24 -1.10
C GLY A 137 0.24 -2.89 -1.30
N ILE A 138 1.32 -2.66 -0.56
CA ILE A 138 2.14 -1.46 -0.73
C ILE A 138 3.57 -1.81 -1.07
N ASN A 139 4.20 -0.90 -1.80
CA ASN A 139 5.65 -0.79 -1.88
C ASN A 139 6.00 0.66 -1.59
N LEU A 140 6.83 0.92 -0.58
CA LEU A 140 7.34 2.28 -0.39
C LEU A 140 8.56 2.46 -1.28
N LEU A 141 8.53 3.49 -2.11
CA LEU A 141 9.63 3.83 -2.98
C LEU A 141 10.26 5.14 -2.51
N PHE A 142 11.43 5.03 -1.92
CA PHE A 142 12.51 6.02 -1.77
C PHE A 142 12.20 7.46 -1.31
N ILE A 143 13.21 8.04 -0.65
CA ILE A 143 13.26 9.46 -0.28
C ILE A 143 13.88 10.21 -1.45
N ASN A 144 13.15 11.16 -2.03
CA ASN A 144 13.72 12.13 -2.96
C ASN A 144 13.60 13.53 -2.35
N ASN A 145 14.67 14.28 -2.18
CA ASN A 145 14.62 15.74 -1.95
C ASN A 145 13.49 16.23 -1.02
N ASN A 146 13.38 15.68 0.20
CA ASN A 146 12.34 15.97 1.22
C ASN A 146 10.91 15.45 0.94
N LYS A 147 10.74 14.47 0.05
CA LYS A 147 9.48 13.74 -0.13
C LYS A 147 9.67 12.23 -0.13
N PHE A 148 8.68 11.51 0.39
CA PHE A 148 8.59 10.05 0.26
C PHE A 148 7.55 9.71 -0.80
N LEU A 149 7.79 8.66 -1.60
CA LEU A 149 6.77 8.07 -2.45
C LEU A 149 6.26 6.75 -1.87
N LEU A 150 4.95 6.62 -1.84
CA LEU A 150 4.25 5.41 -1.46
C LEU A 150 3.50 4.89 -2.68
N ASN A 151 3.92 3.73 -3.18
CA ASN A 151 3.19 3.00 -4.19
C ASN A 151 2.17 2.09 -3.50
N ILE A 152 0.91 2.26 -3.86
CA ILE A 152 -0.20 1.44 -3.42
C ILE A 152 -0.69 0.64 -4.63
N TYR A 153 -0.65 -0.69 -4.50
CA TYR A 153 -1.22 -1.62 -5.48
C TYR A 153 -2.59 -2.01 -4.97
N ASP A 154 -3.60 -1.26 -5.40
CA ASP A 154 -5.00 -1.48 -5.02
C ASP A 154 -5.64 -2.52 -5.94
N TYR A 155 -6.39 -3.46 -5.38
CA TYR A 155 -7.04 -4.54 -6.09
C TYR A 155 -8.09 -3.99 -7.05
N ASN A 156 -8.02 -4.42 -8.30
CA ASN A 156 -8.87 -3.95 -9.40
C ASN A 156 -9.51 -5.11 -10.16
N GLY A 157 -9.88 -6.17 -9.45
CA GLY A 157 -10.60 -7.32 -10.01
C GLY A 157 -9.68 -8.46 -10.46
N ILE A 158 -10.30 -9.42 -11.15
CA ILE A 158 -9.65 -10.62 -11.69
C ILE A 158 -9.83 -10.59 -13.22
N ASP A 159 -8.85 -11.08 -13.97
CA ASP A 159 -8.95 -11.23 -15.44
C ASP A 159 -9.59 -12.57 -15.84
N ASP A 160 -9.81 -12.77 -17.14
CA ASP A 160 -10.45 -13.99 -17.66
C ASP A 160 -9.61 -15.26 -17.44
N ASN A 161 -8.32 -15.10 -17.11
CA ASN A 161 -7.39 -16.18 -16.82
C ASN A 161 -7.25 -16.45 -15.30
N GLY A 162 -8.02 -15.76 -14.46
CA GLY A 162 -7.95 -15.92 -13.01
C GLY A 162 -6.81 -15.15 -12.34
N ASN A 163 -6.10 -14.28 -13.05
CA ASN A 163 -5.05 -13.46 -12.47
C ASN A 163 -5.63 -12.24 -11.75
N ILE A 164 -4.99 -11.86 -10.64
CA ILE A 164 -5.38 -10.67 -9.87
C ILE A 164 -4.83 -9.41 -10.56
N LYS A 165 -5.71 -8.44 -10.79
CA LYS A 165 -5.36 -7.12 -11.33
C LYS A 165 -5.19 -6.12 -10.20
N TYR A 166 -4.20 -5.24 -10.33
CA TYR A 166 -3.95 -4.14 -9.41
C TYR A 166 -3.83 -2.80 -10.15
N CYS A 167 -4.31 -1.74 -9.51
CA CYS A 167 -4.08 -0.34 -9.85
C CYS A 167 -2.96 0.22 -8.99
N LEU A 168 -1.89 0.69 -9.63
CA LEU A 168 -0.84 1.44 -8.95
C LEU A 168 -1.29 2.89 -8.77
N ASN A 169 -1.42 3.28 -7.51
CA ASN A 169 -1.58 4.65 -7.06
C ASN A 169 -0.27 5.09 -6.38
N ILE A 170 0.31 6.21 -6.82
CA ILE A 170 1.53 6.75 -6.23
C ILE A 170 1.17 7.99 -5.42
N PHE A 171 1.51 7.97 -4.14
CA PHE A 171 1.30 9.07 -3.21
C PHE A 171 2.63 9.68 -2.80
N GLU A 172 2.65 11.01 -2.78
CA GLU A 172 3.72 11.83 -2.23
C GLU A 172 3.41 12.19 -0.77
N LEU A 173 4.37 11.89 0.10
CA LEU A 173 4.39 12.38 1.47
C LEU A 173 5.42 13.49 1.57
N THR A 174 4.95 14.68 1.90
CA THR A 174 5.76 15.87 2.18
C THR A 174 5.55 16.28 3.63
N LYS A 175 6.32 17.25 4.12
CA LYS A 175 6.21 17.76 5.49
C LYS A 175 4.83 18.37 5.77
N ASP A 176 4.22 18.89 4.70
CA ASP A 176 3.04 19.73 4.75
C ASP A 176 1.79 19.00 4.21
N SER A 177 1.96 17.91 3.45
CA SER A 177 0.82 17.22 2.83
C SER A 177 1.10 15.78 2.39
N PHE A 178 0.02 14.98 2.37
CA PHE A 178 -0.04 13.66 1.73
C PHE A 178 -0.88 13.79 0.45
N LYS A 179 -0.27 13.78 -0.72
CA LYS A 179 -0.98 14.05 -1.98
C LYS A 179 -0.76 12.93 -2.96
N ARG A 180 -1.78 12.60 -3.75
CA ARG A 180 -1.58 11.74 -4.91
C ARG A 180 -0.65 12.47 -5.88
N THR A 181 0.29 11.75 -6.48
CA THR A 181 1.09 12.31 -7.58
C THR A 181 0.24 12.49 -8.83
N ASP A 182 0.66 13.42 -9.69
CA ASP A 182 0.07 13.59 -11.02
C ASP A 182 0.44 12.45 -12.00
N SER A 183 1.06 11.37 -11.52
CA SER A 183 1.38 10.21 -12.34
C SER A 183 0.10 9.54 -12.87
N LEU A 184 0.11 9.23 -14.17
CA LEU A 184 -0.92 8.40 -14.78
C LEU A 184 -1.03 7.07 -14.02
N THR A 185 -2.26 6.63 -13.79
CA THR A 185 -2.53 5.35 -13.14
C THR A 185 -1.92 4.23 -13.99
N LYS A 186 -1.14 3.37 -13.35
CA LYS A 186 -0.54 2.19 -13.99
C LYS A 186 -1.26 0.94 -13.53
N CYS A 187 -1.31 -0.06 -14.39
CA CYS A 187 -1.95 -1.33 -14.06
C CYS A 187 -0.98 -2.48 -14.07
N TYR A 188 -1.22 -3.42 -13.15
CA TYR A 188 -0.41 -4.61 -12.99
C TYR A 188 -1.28 -5.85 -12.90
N ILE A 189 -0.77 -6.97 -13.43
CA ILE A 189 -1.34 -8.30 -13.27
C ILE A 189 -0.35 -9.13 -12.46
N TYR A 190 -0.85 -9.80 -11.43
CA TYR A 190 -0.07 -10.80 -10.71
C TYR A 190 -0.27 -12.16 -11.38
N THR A 191 0.77 -12.63 -12.06
CA THR A 191 0.73 -13.84 -12.89
C THR A 191 1.19 -15.08 -12.12
N GLU A 192 0.89 -16.28 -12.65
CA GLU A 192 1.18 -17.58 -12.02
C GLU A 192 2.67 -17.79 -11.64
N ASP A 193 3.58 -17.11 -12.34
CA ASP A 193 5.02 -17.07 -12.05
C ASP A 193 5.37 -16.17 -10.85
N LYS A 194 4.38 -15.69 -10.10
CA LYS A 194 4.49 -14.80 -8.94
C LYS A 194 5.12 -13.44 -9.27
N GLN A 195 4.97 -12.97 -10.51
CA GLN A 195 5.48 -11.66 -10.94
C GLN A 195 4.34 -10.65 -11.10
N LEU A 196 4.61 -9.37 -10.78
CA LEU A 196 3.76 -8.25 -11.18
C LEU A 196 4.18 -7.76 -12.57
N LYS A 197 3.30 -7.90 -13.56
CA LYS A 197 3.54 -7.45 -14.94
C LYS A 197 2.69 -6.24 -15.28
N PHE A 198 3.32 -5.22 -15.87
CA PHE A 198 2.65 -3.98 -16.27
C PHE A 198 1.81 -4.15 -17.54
N TYR A 199 0.67 -3.46 -17.62
CA TYR A 199 -0.12 -3.33 -18.85
C TYR A 199 -0.83 -1.97 -18.96
N ASP A 200 -0.85 -1.40 -20.17
CA ASP A 200 -1.24 0.00 -20.45
C ASP A 200 -2.76 0.27 -20.52
N ARG A 201 -3.60 -0.75 -20.66
CA ARG A 201 -5.05 -0.57 -20.87
C ARG A 201 -5.85 -1.03 -19.68
N CYS A 202 -6.18 -0.13 -18.76
CA CYS A 202 -7.12 -0.44 -17.71
C CYS A 202 -7.98 0.74 -17.29
N ASN A 203 -9.20 0.44 -16.88
CA ASN A 203 -10.10 1.38 -16.24
C ASN A 203 -9.86 1.27 -14.73
N CYS A 204 -8.93 2.06 -14.20
CA CYS A 204 -8.67 2.09 -12.76
C CYS A 204 -9.58 3.09 -12.07
N SER A 205 -10.39 2.62 -11.12
CA SER A 205 -10.89 3.52 -10.08
C SER A 205 -9.69 4.00 -9.27
N THR A 206 -9.52 5.32 -9.17
CA THR A 206 -8.52 5.87 -8.27
C THR A 206 -8.97 5.64 -6.83
N LEU A 207 -8.04 5.36 -5.91
CA LEU A 207 -8.31 5.55 -4.49
C LEU A 207 -8.71 7.03 -4.24
N TYR A 208 -10.02 7.27 -4.13
CA TYR A 208 -10.60 8.61 -3.98
C TYR A 208 -10.30 9.26 -2.63
N LYS A 209 -9.89 8.46 -1.64
CA LYS A 209 -9.56 8.94 -0.31
C LYS A 209 -8.05 9.03 -0.24
N PRO A 210 -7.51 10.22 0.00
CA PRO A 210 -6.79 10.37 1.25
C PRO A 210 -7.57 11.29 2.17
N TYR A 211 -7.87 10.84 3.39
CA TYR A 211 -8.23 11.76 4.47
C TYR A 211 -6.96 12.52 4.87
N VAL A 212 -6.61 13.59 4.17
CA VAL A 212 -5.53 14.48 4.58
C VAL A 212 -6.15 15.53 5.49
N LEU A 213 -5.85 15.49 6.79
CA LEU A 213 -5.89 16.71 7.57
C LEU A 213 -4.61 17.48 7.20
N SER A 214 -4.77 18.56 6.45
CA SER A 214 -3.75 19.61 6.40
C SER A 214 -3.29 19.91 7.81
N ARG A 215 -1.97 19.94 8.04
CA ARG A 215 -1.45 20.58 9.25
C ARG A 215 -1.83 22.05 9.16
N GLU A 216 -2.77 22.48 10.00
CA GLU A 216 -2.75 23.86 10.50
C GLU A 216 -1.54 24.04 11.41
#